data_AF-A0A645A1B0-F1
#
_entry.id   AF-A0A645A1B0-F1
#
_cell.length_a   1.000
_cell.length_b   1.000
_cell.length_c   1.000
_cell.angle_alpha   90.00
_cell.angle_beta   90.00
_cell.angle_gamma   90.00
#
_symmetry.space_group_name_H-M   'P 1'
#
loop_
_entity.id
_entity.type
_entity.pdbx_description
1 polymer ?
#
loop_
_entity_poly.entity_id
_entity_poly.type
_entity_poly.pdbx_seq_one_letter_code
_entity_poly.pdbx_strand_id
1 'polypeptide(L)'
;MKSAVKILFILLFFGVASSCVKEGDVCYRFEIYNGTDKPMTMNLSSWGNYSMYINGTYNSEYKFHPSEAIKSHSSLIFDKIVGDNPDPYEIPSSLTLPWEYIKSIECDGVEIPKEYFSNINNWDLGVAHEITGTFSEYTLIITPELIEQFRQTE
;
A
#
# COMPACT_ATOMS: atom_id res chain seq x y z
N MET A 1 -32.80 -4.70 -20.48
CA MET A 1 -32.55 -3.25 -20.58
C MET A 1 -32.67 -2.63 -19.19
N LYS A 2 -31.62 -1.90 -18.78
CA LYS A 2 -31.51 -0.99 -17.61
C LYS A 2 -31.42 -1.71 -16.25
N SER A 3 -30.19 -2.01 -15.79
CA SER A 3 -29.28 -1.10 -15.06
C SER A 3 -29.66 -0.94 -13.60
N ALA A 4 -28.92 -1.61 -12.71
CA ALA A 4 -28.65 -1.18 -11.35
C ALA A 4 -27.48 -2.00 -10.78
N VAL A 5 -26.31 -1.85 -11.40
CA VAL A 5 -25.04 -1.99 -10.68
C VAL A 5 -25.06 -0.86 -9.64
N LYS A 6 -25.42 -1.17 -8.40
CA LYS A 6 -25.11 -0.32 -7.26
C LYS A 6 -23.97 -0.97 -6.51
N ILE A 7 -22.78 -0.58 -6.96
CA ILE A 7 -21.54 -0.46 -6.21
C ILE A 7 -21.86 -0.29 -4.72
N LEU A 8 -21.60 -1.35 -3.94
CA LEU A 8 -21.59 -1.32 -2.48
C LEU A 8 -20.13 -1.07 -2.09
N PHE A 9 -19.72 0.20 -2.19
CA PHE A 9 -18.40 0.65 -1.74
C PHE A 9 -18.54 1.24 -0.34
N ILE A 10 -17.49 0.98 0.45
CA ILE A 10 -17.12 1.67 1.70
C ILE A 10 -17.91 1.24 2.92
N LEU A 11 -17.31 0.33 3.68
CA LEU A 11 -17.08 0.45 5.12
C LEU A 11 -16.14 -0.70 5.55
N LEU A 12 -14.91 -0.67 5.04
CA LEU A 12 -13.81 -1.36 5.74
C LEU A 12 -13.49 -0.49 6.95
N PHE A 13 -14.11 -0.84 8.08
CA PHE A 13 -13.72 -0.34 9.38
C PHE A 13 -12.25 -0.70 9.62
N PHE A 14 -11.35 0.27 9.50
CA PHE A 14 -9.97 0.14 9.95
C PHE A 14 -9.94 0.10 11.48
N GLY A 15 -10.20 -1.07 12.03
CA GLY A 15 -9.87 -1.43 13.41
C GLY A 15 -8.38 -1.75 13.54
N VAL A 16 -7.52 -0.79 13.22
CA VAL A 16 -6.11 -0.82 13.65
C VAL A 16 -6.01 0.21 14.77
N ALA A 17 -5.46 -0.22 15.91
CA ALA A 17 -5.19 0.64 17.06
C ALA A 17 -4.25 1.77 16.62
N SER A 18 -4.83 2.87 16.14
CA SER A 18 -4.10 4.00 15.59
C SER A 18 -3.42 4.72 16.75
N SER A 19 -2.09 4.60 16.81
CA SER A 19 -1.28 5.56 17.56
C SER A 19 -1.63 6.96 17.05
N CYS A 20 -2.20 7.82 17.89
CA CYS A 20 -2.56 9.18 17.49
C CYS A 20 -1.33 9.87 16.87
N VAL A 21 -1.48 10.35 15.64
CA VAL A 21 -0.51 11.24 14.99
C VAL A 21 -0.58 12.57 15.72
N LYS A 22 0.58 13.12 16.06
CA LYS A 22 0.65 14.38 16.80
C LYS A 22 0.21 15.53 15.91
N GLU A 23 -0.30 16.61 16.52
CA GLU A 23 -0.56 17.85 15.81
C GLU A 23 0.73 18.36 15.14
N GLY A 24 0.64 18.69 13.85
CA GLY A 24 1.78 19.09 13.03
C GLY A 24 2.57 17.93 12.41
N ASP A 25 2.19 16.68 12.69
CA ASP A 25 2.72 15.51 12.00
C ASP A 25 1.69 14.97 10.98
N VAL A 26 2.19 14.29 9.96
CA VAL A 26 1.37 13.55 8.98
C VAL A 26 1.85 12.11 8.90
N CYS A 27 0.93 11.14 8.92
CA CYS A 27 1.25 9.75 8.63
C CYS A 27 1.14 9.50 7.12
N TYR A 28 2.27 9.16 6.50
CA TYR A 28 2.32 8.73 5.10
C TYR A 28 2.19 7.21 5.05
N ARG A 29 1.11 6.76 4.43
CA ARG A 29 0.75 5.36 4.23
C ARG A 29 0.90 5.00 2.77
N PHE A 30 1.63 3.93 2.48
CA PHE A 30 1.71 3.34 1.15
C PHE A 30 1.14 1.93 1.20
N GLU A 31 0.03 1.72 0.51
CA GLU A 31 -0.69 0.46 0.46
C GLU A 31 -0.54 -0.20 -0.91
N ILE A 32 -0.10 -1.46 -0.91
CA ILE A 32 -0.18 -2.31 -2.09
C ILE A 32 -1.29 -3.33 -1.81
N TYR A 33 -2.41 -3.15 -2.51
CA TYR A 33 -3.60 -3.97 -2.37
C TYR A 33 -3.64 -5.06 -3.44
N ASN A 34 -3.75 -6.30 -2.99
CA ASN A 34 -3.99 -7.46 -3.85
C ASN A 34 -5.48 -7.56 -4.16
N GLY A 35 -5.90 -6.98 -5.28
CA GLY A 35 -7.27 -7.05 -5.78
C GLY A 35 -7.63 -8.38 -6.45
N THR A 36 -6.72 -9.37 -6.49
CA THR A 36 -6.93 -10.65 -7.16
C THR A 36 -7.50 -11.73 -6.23
N ASP A 37 -7.99 -12.82 -6.82
CA ASP A 37 -8.43 -14.04 -6.10
C ASP A 37 -7.26 -14.96 -5.70
N LYS A 38 -6.02 -14.58 -6.02
CA LYS A 38 -4.81 -15.37 -5.78
C LYS A 38 -3.92 -14.69 -4.75
N PRO A 39 -3.09 -15.43 -4.00
CA PRO A 39 -2.06 -14.80 -3.18
C PRO A 39 -1.02 -14.11 -4.08
N MET A 40 -0.51 -12.99 -3.61
CA MET A 40 0.59 -12.23 -4.22
C MET A 40 1.82 -12.37 -3.32
N THR A 41 2.97 -12.63 -3.92
CA THR A 41 4.25 -12.74 -3.21
C THR A 41 5.04 -11.45 -3.43
N MET A 42 5.57 -10.88 -2.36
CA MET A 42 6.41 -9.68 -2.41
C MET A 42 7.77 -9.97 -1.81
N ASN A 43 8.82 -9.82 -2.62
CA ASN A 43 10.18 -9.95 -2.13
C ASN A 43 10.72 -8.58 -1.72
N LEU A 44 11.28 -8.50 -0.52
CA LEU A 44 11.70 -7.26 0.11
C LEU A 44 13.23 -7.25 0.34
N SER A 45 13.82 -6.07 0.28
CA SER A 45 15.15 -5.78 0.86
C SER A 45 14.98 -5.41 2.34
N SER A 46 16.03 -5.01 3.05
CA SER A 46 15.84 -4.48 4.41
C SER A 46 15.11 -3.13 4.33
N TRP A 47 13.89 -3.06 4.85
CA TRP A 47 13.11 -1.81 4.90
C TRP A 47 13.42 -1.08 6.21
N GLY A 48 13.75 0.20 6.11
CA GLY A 48 14.35 0.95 7.22
C GLY A 48 13.41 1.18 8.42
N ASN A 49 12.79 2.37 8.44
CA ASN A 49 12.06 2.88 9.61
C ASN A 49 10.54 2.92 9.40
N TYR A 50 10.01 2.13 8.48
CA TYR A 50 8.57 1.98 8.28
C TYR A 50 7.97 1.02 9.31
N SER A 51 6.75 1.33 9.75
CA SER A 51 5.85 0.35 10.35
C SER A 51 5.19 -0.44 9.22
N MET A 52 5.16 -1.76 9.33
CA MET A 52 4.55 -2.61 8.32
C MET A 52 3.35 -3.37 8.85
N TYR A 53 2.31 -3.43 8.01
CA TYR A 53 1.12 -4.22 8.25
C TYR A 53 0.94 -5.16 7.06
N ILE A 54 0.78 -6.44 7.34
CA ILE A 54 0.62 -7.47 6.32
C ILE A 54 -0.68 -8.19 6.64
N ASN A 55 -1.58 -8.22 5.67
CA ASN A 55 -2.91 -8.82 5.84
C ASN A 55 -3.66 -8.29 7.07
N GLY A 56 -3.61 -6.97 7.27
CA GLY A 56 -4.27 -6.27 8.38
C GLY A 56 -3.61 -6.48 9.76
N THR A 57 -2.49 -7.19 9.83
CA THR A 57 -1.78 -7.47 11.08
C THR A 57 -0.51 -6.66 11.16
N TYR A 58 -0.38 -5.83 12.20
CA TYR A 58 0.90 -5.25 12.59
C TYR A 58 1.79 -6.33 13.18
N ASN A 59 3.06 -6.37 12.80
CA ASN A 59 4.02 -7.15 13.57
C ASN A 59 5.40 -6.47 13.57
N SER A 60 5.84 -6.13 14.78
CA SER A 60 7.10 -5.43 15.07
C SER A 60 8.35 -6.25 14.76
N GLU A 61 8.22 -7.57 14.64
CA GLU A 61 9.32 -8.48 14.31
C GLU A 61 9.64 -8.49 12.81
N TYR A 62 8.77 -7.92 11.96
CA TYR A 62 8.84 -8.21 10.54
C TYR A 62 10.08 -7.70 9.82
N LYS A 63 10.89 -6.78 10.37
CA LYS A 63 12.00 -6.04 9.71
C LYS A 63 13.02 -6.84 8.87
N PHE A 64 12.95 -8.17 8.87
CA PHE A 64 13.92 -9.07 8.26
C PHE A 64 13.34 -10.19 7.39
N HIS A 65 12.03 -10.24 7.15
CA HIS A 65 11.47 -11.26 6.26
C HIS A 65 11.68 -10.88 4.79
N PRO A 66 12.47 -11.66 4.03
CA PRO A 66 12.82 -11.29 2.66
C PRO A 66 11.68 -11.50 1.67
N SER A 67 10.62 -12.19 2.07
CA SER A 67 9.49 -12.55 1.22
C SER A 67 8.22 -12.62 2.05
N GLU A 68 7.15 -12.01 1.55
CA GLU A 68 5.85 -11.92 2.22
C GLU A 68 4.73 -12.34 1.28
N ALA A 69 3.76 -13.07 1.83
CA ALA A 69 2.56 -13.49 1.11
C ALA A 69 1.36 -12.62 1.49
N ILE A 70 0.85 -11.90 0.51
CA ILE A 70 -0.33 -11.05 0.62
C ILE A 70 -1.52 -11.88 0.15
N LYS A 71 -2.48 -12.11 1.05
CA LYS A 71 -3.70 -12.86 0.73
C LYS A 71 -4.49 -12.15 -0.36
N SER A 72 -5.38 -12.89 -1.02
CA SER A 72 -6.41 -12.29 -1.86
C SER A 72 -7.20 -11.24 -1.07
N HIS A 73 -7.53 -10.12 -1.72
CA HIS A 73 -8.28 -8.99 -1.16
C HIS A 73 -7.69 -8.46 0.15
N SER A 74 -6.38 -8.29 0.15
CA SER A 74 -5.60 -7.94 1.32
C SER A 74 -4.39 -7.10 0.93
N SER A 75 -3.71 -6.54 1.92
CA SER A 75 -2.72 -5.50 1.67
C SER A 75 -1.41 -5.76 2.38
N LEU A 76 -0.36 -5.19 1.79
CA LEU A 76 0.87 -4.86 2.48
C LEU A 76 0.98 -3.33 2.56
N ILE A 77 1.16 -2.82 3.77
CA ILE A 77 1.11 -1.40 4.07
C ILE A 77 2.42 -0.96 4.73
N PHE A 78 2.97 0.15 4.25
CA PHE A 78 4.10 0.85 4.85
C PHE A 78 3.62 2.18 5.44
N ASP A 79 3.67 2.33 6.77
CA ASP A 79 3.30 3.54 7.48
C ASP A 79 4.55 4.24 8.03
N LYS A 80 4.62 5.56 7.84
CA LYS A 80 5.65 6.41 8.47
C LYS A 80 5.09 7.78 8.85
N ILE A 81 5.28 8.15 10.11
CA ILE A 81 4.95 9.48 10.61
C ILE A 81 6.10 10.43 10.29
N VAL A 82 5.78 11.58 9.69
CA VAL A 82 6.71 12.66 9.38
C VAL A 82 6.22 13.92 10.09
N GLY A 83 7.09 14.55 10.87
CA GLY A 83 6.80 15.78 11.59
C GLY A 83 7.24 17.04 10.85
N ASP A 84 7.21 18.16 11.56
CA ASP A 84 7.59 19.49 11.07
C ASP A 84 6.62 20.08 10.03
N ASN A 85 5.31 19.80 10.16
CA ASN A 85 4.23 20.31 9.31
C ASN A 85 4.45 20.04 7.81
N PRO A 86 4.64 18.78 7.40
CA PRO A 86 4.75 18.48 5.97
C PRO A 86 3.39 18.69 5.28
N ASP A 87 3.41 18.95 3.97
CA ASP A 87 2.18 19.05 3.18
C ASP A 87 1.58 17.64 2.99
N PRO A 88 0.34 17.37 3.46
CA PRO A 88 -0.27 16.05 3.31
C PRO A 88 -0.59 15.69 1.85
N TYR A 89 -0.56 16.64 0.91
CA TYR A 89 -0.81 16.38 -0.51
C TYR A 89 0.47 16.08 -1.31
N GLU A 90 1.64 16.19 -0.68
CA GLU A 90 2.94 15.97 -1.33
C GLU A 90 3.81 14.98 -0.55
N ILE A 91 4.58 14.17 -1.26
CA ILE A 91 5.57 13.28 -0.62
C ILE A 91 6.78 14.12 -0.20
N PRO A 92 7.13 14.19 1.10
CA PRO A 92 8.28 14.94 1.56
C PRO A 92 9.57 14.36 0.97
N SER A 93 10.52 15.23 0.60
CA SER A 93 11.83 14.80 0.09
C SER A 93 12.67 14.03 1.11
N SER A 94 12.35 14.14 2.39
CA SER A 94 12.95 13.36 3.49
C SER A 94 12.48 11.90 3.55
N LEU A 95 11.47 11.55 2.76
CA LEU A 95 10.83 10.23 2.77
C LEU A 95 11.39 9.34 1.65
N THR A 96 12.13 8.30 2.02
CA THR A 96 12.49 7.23 1.08
C THR A 96 11.26 6.41 0.74
N LEU A 97 10.93 6.30 -0.55
CA LEU A 97 9.69 5.67 -1.01
C LEU A 97 9.74 4.15 -0.84
N PRO A 98 8.61 3.48 -0.49
CA PRO A 98 8.65 2.05 -0.16
C PRO A 98 9.07 1.11 -1.29
N TRP A 99 8.82 1.49 -2.55
CA TRP A 99 9.25 0.70 -3.70
C TRP A 99 10.78 0.58 -3.83
N GLU A 100 11.56 1.40 -3.14
CA GLU A 100 13.02 1.20 -3.01
C GLU A 100 13.36 -0.06 -2.19
N TYR A 101 12.43 -0.54 -1.37
CA TYR A 101 12.58 -1.75 -0.57
C TYR A 101 11.95 -2.98 -1.22
N ILE A 102 11.25 -2.83 -2.35
CA ILE A 102 10.60 -3.94 -3.06
C ILE A 102 11.54 -4.43 -4.15
N LYS A 103 11.92 -5.71 -4.06
CA LYS A 103 12.75 -6.38 -5.06
C LYS A 103 11.92 -6.89 -6.22
N SER A 104 10.80 -7.54 -5.93
CA SER A 104 9.84 -8.00 -6.92
C SER A 104 8.46 -8.20 -6.31
N ILE A 105 7.44 -8.17 -7.17
CA ILE A 105 6.07 -8.52 -6.84
C ILE A 105 5.62 -9.56 -7.86
N GLU A 106 5.16 -10.71 -7.41
CA GLU A 106 4.68 -11.79 -8.26
C GLU A 106 3.23 -12.14 -7.87
N CYS A 107 2.36 -12.31 -8.86
CA CYS A 107 1.01 -12.79 -8.65
C CYS A 107 0.63 -13.76 -9.77
N ASP A 108 0.14 -14.95 -9.41
CA ASP A 108 -0.28 -16.01 -10.36
C ASP A 108 0.81 -16.34 -11.41
N GLY A 109 2.07 -16.40 -10.97
CA GLY A 109 3.23 -16.69 -11.83
C GLY A 109 3.64 -15.55 -12.76
N VAL A 110 3.04 -14.36 -12.63
CA VAL A 110 3.37 -13.17 -13.42
C VAL A 110 4.10 -12.17 -12.52
N GLU A 111 5.27 -11.71 -12.96
CA GLU A 111 6.02 -10.66 -12.29
C GLU A 111 5.49 -9.29 -12.68
N ILE A 112 5.20 -8.44 -11.70
CA ILE A 112 4.77 -7.06 -11.93
C ILE A 112 6.02 -6.21 -12.19
N PRO A 113 6.11 -5.50 -13.33
CA PRO A 113 7.28 -4.70 -13.66
C PRO A 113 7.58 -3.64 -12.61
N LYS A 114 8.87 -3.43 -12.31
CA LYS A 114 9.31 -2.39 -11.37
C LYS A 114 8.87 -1.00 -11.82
N GLU A 115 8.89 -0.75 -13.12
CA GLU A 115 8.45 0.51 -13.73
C GLU A 115 6.97 0.79 -13.46
N TYR A 116 6.17 -0.24 -13.22
CA TYR A 116 4.77 -0.07 -12.87
C TYR A 116 4.61 0.41 -11.42
N PHE A 117 5.15 -0.32 -10.44
CA PHE A 117 4.92 0.02 -9.03
C PHE A 117 5.81 1.17 -8.51
N SER A 118 6.87 1.55 -9.23
CA SER A 118 7.69 2.74 -8.91
C SER A 118 7.22 4.03 -9.60
N ASN A 119 6.22 3.95 -10.48
CA ASN A 119 5.61 5.13 -11.11
C ASN A 119 4.46 5.65 -10.24
N ILE A 120 4.66 6.79 -9.60
CA ILE A 120 3.67 7.43 -8.72
C ILE A 120 2.32 7.67 -9.40
N ASN A 121 2.26 7.80 -10.72
CA ASN A 121 0.98 8.01 -11.43
C ASN A 121 0.08 6.77 -11.44
N ASN A 122 0.60 5.61 -11.06
CA ASN A 122 -0.18 4.38 -10.87
C ASN A 122 -0.72 4.25 -9.43
N TRP A 123 -0.43 5.22 -8.57
CA TRP A 123 -0.89 5.24 -7.18
C TRP A 123 -2.00 6.27 -7.01
N ASP A 124 -3.09 5.86 -6.38
CA ASP A 124 -4.17 6.76 -6.00
C ASP A 124 -3.83 7.45 -4.68
N LEU A 125 -3.90 8.79 -4.66
CA LEU A 125 -3.72 9.59 -3.46
C LEU A 125 -5.07 9.92 -2.80
N GLY A 126 -5.18 9.58 -1.53
CA GLY A 126 -6.21 10.08 -0.61
C GLY A 126 -5.58 10.84 0.55
N VAL A 127 -6.25 11.89 1.04
CA VAL A 127 -5.89 12.56 2.30
C VAL A 127 -7.08 12.50 3.24
N ALA A 128 -6.85 11.98 4.45
CA ALA A 128 -7.84 11.87 5.50
C ALA A 128 -7.45 12.73 6.70
N HIS A 129 -8.42 13.51 7.19
CA HIS A 129 -8.30 14.29 8.42
C HIS A 129 -9.23 13.68 9.48
N GLU A 130 -8.64 13.03 10.47
CA GLU A 130 -9.33 12.29 11.51
C GLU A 130 -9.03 12.85 12.91
N ILE A 131 -9.81 12.46 13.92
CA ILE A 131 -9.55 12.81 15.34
C ILE A 131 -8.16 12.30 15.78
N THR A 132 -7.70 11.22 15.16
CA THR A 132 -6.42 10.55 15.40
C THR A 132 -5.25 11.16 14.64
N GLY A 133 -5.47 12.12 13.72
CA GLY A 133 -4.39 12.70 12.92
C GLY A 133 -4.73 13.08 11.48
N THR A 134 -3.70 13.54 10.77
CA THR A 134 -3.74 13.66 9.30
C THR A 134 -2.98 12.49 8.66
N PHE A 135 -3.60 11.88 7.66
CA PHE A 135 -3.08 10.71 6.95
C PHE A 135 -3.07 10.98 5.44
N SER A 136 -1.95 10.67 4.81
CA SER A 136 -1.79 10.69 3.35
C SER A 136 -1.63 9.26 2.89
N GLU A 137 -2.61 8.77 2.15
CA GLU A 137 -2.71 7.38 1.70
C GLU A 137 -2.43 7.29 0.20
N TYR A 138 -1.36 6.58 -0.15
CA TYR A 138 -1.01 6.23 -1.52
C TYR A 138 -1.35 4.76 -1.73
N THR A 139 -2.29 4.46 -2.63
CA THR A 139 -2.77 3.10 -2.87
C THR A 139 -2.42 2.62 -4.28
N LEU A 140 -1.73 1.49 -4.38
CA LEU A 140 -1.52 0.74 -5.61
C LEU A 140 -2.40 -0.50 -5.60
N ILE A 141 -3.30 -0.62 -6.58
CA ILE A 141 -4.20 -1.75 -6.70
C ILE A 141 -3.71 -2.70 -7.80
N ILE A 142 -3.43 -3.95 -7.43
CA ILE A 142 -3.10 -5.02 -8.39
C ILE A 142 -4.40 -5.77 -8.72
N THR A 143 -4.96 -5.53 -9.90
CA THR A 143 -6.22 -6.18 -10.33
C THR A 143 -5.96 -7.43 -11.20
N PRO A 144 -6.93 -8.34 -11.33
CA PRO A 144 -6.84 -9.46 -12.27
C PRO A 144 -6.57 -9.02 -13.71
N GLU A 145 -7.20 -7.93 -14.19
CA GLU A 145 -7.02 -7.42 -15.55
C GLU A 145 -5.58 -6.93 -15.78
N LEU A 146 -4.97 -6.33 -14.76
CA LEU A 146 -3.57 -5.92 -14.81
C LEU A 146 -2.63 -7.12 -14.95
N ILE A 147 -2.90 -8.21 -14.22
CA ILE A 147 -2.12 -9.46 -14.34
C ILE A 147 -2.22 -10.03 -15.76
N GLU A 148 -3.43 -10.06 -16.34
CA GLU A 148 -3.62 -10.52 -17.71
C GLU A 148 -2.93 -9.63 -18.75
N GLN A 149 -2.83 -8.32 -18.51
CA GLN A 149 -2.06 -7.42 -19.38
C GLN A 149 -0.57 -7.77 -19.37
N PHE A 150 0.02 -7.95 -18.19
CA PHE A 150 1.45 -8.29 -18.09
C PHE A 150 1.76 -9.66 -18.68
N ARG A 151 0.86 -10.64 -18.50
CA ARG A 151 1.00 -11.98 -19.10
C ARG A 151 1.07 -11.96 -20.63
N GLN A 152 0.42 -10.99 -21.29
CA GLN A 152 0.44 -10.85 -22.75
C GLN A 152 1.70 -10.14 -23.27
N THR A 153 2.54 -9.62 -22.37
CA THR A 153 3.74 -8.87 -22.71
C THR A 153 5.01 -9.73 -22.66
N GLU A 154 4.90 -10.96 -22.15
CA GLU A 154 5.92 -12.02 -22.15
C GLU A 154 5.83 -12.91 -23.40
#